data_AF-A0A3M8FWA2-F1
#
_entry.id   AF-A0A3M8FWA2-F1
#
_cell.length_a   1.000
_cell.length_b   1.000
_cell.length_c   1.000
_cell.angle_alpha   90.00
_cell.angle_beta   90.00
_cell.angle_gamma   90.00
#
_symmetry.space_group_name_H-M   'P 1'
#
loop_
_entity.id
_entity.type
_entity.pdbx_description
1 polymer ?
#
loop_
_entity_poly.entity_id
_entity_poly.type
_entity_poly.pdbx_seq_one_letter_code
_entity_poly.pdbx_strand_id
1 'polypeptide(L)'
;MRFVLPSLLALAICHSAHADLLYAMRGTVLHRLDTDTRIASIVAHTGLPRVSSMTVVGNQLVAVNLEGGIGQLTEIDPVTGDVSVIDELDFSVSLAMGLAAHDGELYGSSQQFSDIYRITPGAPSTLIVEDFSLSVSGMDFDSDGTLWALDGALSTKHLIKVNVNDGSTEIVSKNGLIEHGPMAAIAFGSSGRMWAIDGDTDELILIDTVTGTGQSVGVTTGWGNDRSIVGMTAVPAPSSLAVLGLSLMFAQRRRSR
;
A
#
# COMPACT_ATOMS: atom_id res chain seq x y z
N MET A 1 -23.00 34.02 -48.59
CA MET A 1 -21.98 34.22 -47.53
C MET A 1 -21.90 32.92 -46.74
N ARG A 2 -20.88 32.09 -46.96
CA ARG A 2 -20.76 30.77 -46.31
C ARG A 2 -20.04 30.95 -44.96
N PHE A 3 -20.72 30.61 -43.87
CA PHE A 3 -20.12 30.53 -42.54
C PHE A 3 -19.21 29.29 -42.47
N VAL A 4 -17.91 29.50 -42.36
CA VAL A 4 -16.94 28.46 -42.05
C VAL A 4 -16.96 28.30 -40.52
N LEU A 5 -17.46 27.14 -40.05
CA LEU A 5 -17.34 26.76 -38.64
C LEU A 5 -15.86 26.52 -38.31
N PRO A 6 -15.32 27.09 -37.21
CA PRO A 6 -13.95 26.79 -36.80
C PRO A 6 -13.87 25.33 -36.36
N SER A 7 -12.92 24.61 -36.96
CA SER A 7 -12.57 23.24 -36.61
C SER A 7 -12.27 23.15 -35.12
N LEU A 8 -13.06 22.36 -34.40
CA LEU A 8 -12.82 22.02 -33.00
C LEU A 8 -11.51 21.23 -32.93
N LEU A 9 -10.45 21.86 -32.44
CA LEU A 9 -9.19 21.19 -32.13
C LEU A 9 -9.44 20.30 -30.90
N ALA A 10 -9.62 19.00 -31.11
CA ALA A 10 -9.64 18.03 -30.04
C ALA A 10 -8.22 17.93 -29.45
N LEU A 11 -8.00 18.57 -28.30
CA LEU A 11 -6.78 18.41 -27.53
C LEU A 11 -6.81 16.99 -26.96
N ALA A 12 -6.09 16.07 -27.59
CA ALA A 12 -5.86 14.74 -27.03
C ALA A 12 -5.02 14.92 -25.76
N ILE A 13 -5.67 14.79 -24.60
CA ILE A 13 -4.96 14.66 -23.33
C ILE A 13 -4.33 13.28 -23.37
N CYS A 14 -3.08 13.19 -23.83
CA CYS A 14 -2.25 12.04 -23.50
C CYS A 14 -2.18 12.00 -21.98
N HIS A 15 -2.87 11.02 -21.39
CA HIS A 15 -2.56 10.57 -20.03
C HIS A 15 -1.10 10.14 -20.07
N SER A 16 -0.17 11.03 -19.70
CA SER A 16 1.10 10.55 -19.18
C SER A 16 0.74 9.70 -17.99
N ALA A 17 1.00 8.40 -18.06
CA ALA A 17 0.85 7.53 -16.91
C ALA A 17 1.65 8.18 -15.78
N HIS A 18 0.96 8.75 -14.79
CA HIS A 18 1.62 9.37 -13.67
C HIS A 18 2.29 8.26 -12.86
N ALA A 19 3.50 8.53 -12.37
CA ALA A 19 4.17 7.69 -11.39
C ALA A 19 3.21 7.34 -10.25
N ASP A 20 3.27 6.11 -9.75
CA ASP A 20 2.62 5.79 -8.48
C ASP A 20 3.48 6.37 -7.36
N LEU A 21 2.81 6.93 -6.35
CA LEU A 21 3.43 7.39 -5.12
C LEU A 21 3.11 6.38 -4.03
N LEU A 22 4.14 5.68 -3.56
CA LEU A 22 4.03 4.68 -2.51
C LEU A 22 4.60 5.27 -1.22
N TYR A 23 4.01 4.92 -0.09
CA TYR A 23 4.50 5.25 1.24
C TYR A 23 5.00 3.98 1.91
N ALA A 24 6.14 4.08 2.58
CA ALA A 24 6.66 2.97 3.36
C ALA A 24 7.44 3.46 4.58
N MET A 25 7.52 2.60 5.58
CA MET A 25 8.30 2.85 6.79
C MET A 25 9.68 2.19 6.65
N ARG A 26 10.72 2.88 7.12
CA ARG A 26 12.05 2.30 7.34
C ARG A 26 12.55 2.76 8.70
N GLY A 27 12.65 1.82 9.64
CA GLY A 27 12.82 2.15 11.05
C GLY A 27 11.69 3.07 11.55
N THR A 28 12.05 4.25 12.04
CA THR A 28 11.11 5.26 12.56
C THR A 28 10.74 6.35 11.54
N VAL A 29 11.16 6.18 10.28
CA VAL A 29 11.06 7.22 9.25
C VAL A 29 10.02 6.82 8.20
N LEU A 30 9.04 7.69 8.01
CA LEU A 30 8.10 7.60 6.90
C LEU A 30 8.74 8.15 5.64
N HIS A 31 8.72 7.34 4.59
CA HIS A 31 9.22 7.70 3.27
C HIS A 31 8.09 7.70 2.24
N ARG A 32 8.29 8.49 1.19
CA ARG A 32 7.50 8.47 -0.03
C ARG A 32 8.40 8.09 -1.21
N LEU A 33 8.07 7.01 -1.89
CA LEU A 33 8.72 6.49 -3.09
C LEU A 33 7.95 6.90 -4.34
N ASP A 34 8.66 7.47 -5.30
CA ASP A 34 8.17 7.69 -6.67
C ASP A 34 8.61 6.52 -7.55
N THR A 35 7.65 5.78 -8.13
CA THR A 35 7.95 4.53 -8.87
C THR A 35 8.65 4.74 -10.20
N ASP A 36 8.55 5.93 -10.80
CA ASP A 36 9.20 6.21 -12.10
C ASP A 36 10.68 6.55 -11.89
N THR A 37 10.95 7.39 -10.90
CA THR A 37 12.33 7.78 -10.55
C THR A 37 13.03 6.75 -9.66
N ARG A 38 12.27 5.93 -8.93
CA ARG A 38 12.73 4.98 -7.90
C ARG A 38 13.48 5.68 -6.75
N ILE A 39 13.14 6.93 -6.50
CA ILE A 39 13.72 7.74 -5.43
C ILE A 39 12.71 7.83 -4.30
N ALA A 40 13.10 7.32 -3.14
CA ALA A 40 12.45 7.56 -1.88
C ALA A 40 12.90 8.91 -1.31
N SER A 41 11.95 9.63 -0.73
CA SER A 41 12.17 10.90 -0.04
C SER A 41 11.59 10.80 1.36
N ILE A 42 12.28 11.38 2.34
CA ILE A 42 11.80 11.43 3.72
C ILE A 42 10.58 12.34 3.76
N VAL A 43 9.49 11.83 4.36
CA VAL A 43 8.33 12.62 4.75
C VAL A 43 8.57 13.16 6.16
N ALA A 44 8.80 12.27 7.13
CA ALA A 44 8.89 12.61 8.54
C ALA A 44 9.51 11.50 9.39
N HIS A 45 9.92 11.85 10.62
CA HIS A 45 10.23 10.90 11.69
C HIS A 45 8.98 10.72 12.56
N THR A 46 8.38 9.53 12.52
CA THR A 46 7.09 9.26 13.20
C THR A 46 7.26 8.98 14.69
N GLY A 47 8.48 8.59 15.10
CA GLY A 47 8.76 8.17 16.48
C GLY A 47 8.20 6.78 16.84
N LEU A 48 7.52 6.11 15.90
CA LEU A 48 7.02 4.74 16.10
C LEU A 48 8.20 3.78 16.19
N PRO A 49 8.41 3.08 17.32
CA PRO A 49 9.63 2.30 17.54
C PRO A 49 9.72 1.09 16.60
N ARG A 50 8.58 0.53 16.19
CA ARG A 50 8.54 -0.65 15.31
C ARG A 50 7.20 -0.77 14.59
N VAL A 51 7.14 -0.28 13.37
CA VAL A 51 6.02 -0.58 12.47
C VAL A 51 6.23 -1.97 11.85
N SER A 52 5.18 -2.79 11.79
CA SER A 52 5.23 -4.11 11.16
C SER A 52 4.54 -4.14 9.79
N SER A 53 3.44 -3.40 9.64
CA SER A 53 2.66 -3.30 8.40
C SER A 53 1.91 -1.97 8.35
N MET A 54 1.49 -1.56 7.15
CA MET A 54 0.79 -0.28 6.92
C MET A 54 -0.13 -0.39 5.71
N THR A 55 -1.26 0.30 5.76
CA THR A 55 -2.25 0.44 4.68
C THR A 55 -2.79 1.87 4.64
N VAL A 56 -3.69 2.18 3.70
CA VAL A 56 -4.41 3.46 3.63
C VAL A 56 -5.88 3.28 3.99
N VAL A 57 -6.39 4.17 4.85
CA VAL A 57 -7.83 4.33 5.10
C VAL A 57 -8.21 5.77 4.81
N GLY A 58 -8.96 6.00 3.73
CA GLY A 58 -9.27 7.34 3.26
C GLY A 58 -8.01 8.08 2.79
N ASN A 59 -7.64 9.16 3.49
CA ASN A 59 -6.45 9.97 3.19
C ASN A 59 -5.31 9.75 4.20
N GLN A 60 -5.44 8.75 5.06
CA GLN A 60 -4.57 8.55 6.21
C GLN A 60 -3.89 7.20 6.11
N LEU A 61 -2.65 7.14 6.57
CA LEU A 61 -1.94 5.88 6.70
C LEU A 61 -2.36 5.24 8.01
N VAL A 62 -2.64 3.95 7.99
CA VAL A 62 -2.94 3.17 9.17
C VAL A 62 -1.89 2.08 9.29
N ALA A 63 -1.22 2.00 10.43
CA ALA A 63 -0.10 1.10 10.66
C ALA A 63 -0.28 0.27 11.93
N VAL A 64 0.27 -0.94 11.92
CA VAL A 64 0.46 -1.73 13.15
C VAL A 64 1.82 -1.39 13.75
N ASN A 65 1.80 -0.73 14.91
CA ASN A 65 2.96 -0.46 15.75
C ASN A 65 3.10 -1.57 16.80
N LEU A 66 4.31 -2.09 16.99
CA LEU A 66 4.63 -3.12 17.98
C LEU A 66 5.39 -2.48 19.14
N GLU A 67 4.68 -2.18 20.23
CA GLU A 67 5.25 -1.56 21.42
C GLU A 67 4.97 -2.42 22.66
N GLY A 68 6.01 -2.74 23.43
CA GLY A 68 5.85 -3.55 24.65
C GLY A 68 5.33 -4.98 24.42
N GLY A 69 5.36 -5.48 23.17
CA GLY A 69 4.80 -6.78 22.79
C GLY A 69 3.29 -6.76 22.50
N ILE A 70 2.67 -5.57 22.54
CA ILE A 70 1.27 -5.35 22.18
C ILE A 70 1.24 -4.65 20.82
N GLY A 71 0.23 -4.96 20.03
CA GLY A 71 -0.01 -4.32 18.74
C GLY A 71 -0.92 -3.15 18.92
N GLN A 72 -0.51 -2.01 18.42
CA GLN A 72 -1.32 -0.81 18.39
C GLN A 72 -1.64 -0.48 16.96
N LEU A 73 -2.91 -0.19 16.71
CA LEU A 73 -3.34 0.40 15.47
C LEU A 73 -3.13 1.91 15.57
N THR A 74 -2.35 2.46 14.65
CA THR A 74 -1.95 3.87 14.67
C THR A 74 -2.26 4.52 13.34
N GLU A 75 -2.73 5.76 13.40
CA GLU A 75 -2.91 6.62 12.25
C GLU A 75 -1.65 7.48 12.07
N ILE A 76 -1.22 7.68 10.83
CA ILE A 76 -0.08 8.52 10.47
C ILE A 76 -0.52 9.47 9.35
N ASP A 77 -0.34 10.77 9.56
CA ASP A 77 -0.55 11.77 8.52
C ASP A 77 0.52 11.62 7.43
N PRO A 78 0.16 11.32 6.16
CA PRO A 78 1.15 11.09 5.10
C PRO A 78 1.89 12.36 4.66
N VAL A 79 1.48 13.54 5.13
CA VAL A 79 2.10 14.84 4.82
C VAL A 79 3.04 15.27 5.95
N THR A 80 2.60 15.17 7.21
CA THR A 80 3.38 15.64 8.37
C THR A 80 4.10 14.54 9.13
N GLY A 81 3.64 13.29 9.01
CA GLY A 81 4.08 12.15 9.82
C GLY A 81 3.58 12.18 11.26
N ASP A 82 2.62 13.06 11.58
CA ASP A 82 2.00 13.09 12.90
C ASP A 82 1.29 11.76 13.18
N VAL A 83 1.39 11.27 14.41
CA VAL A 83 0.90 9.95 14.82
C VAL A 83 -0.18 10.07 15.88
N SER A 84 -1.26 9.32 15.73
CA SER A 84 -2.24 9.09 16.79
C SER A 84 -2.60 7.62 16.93
N VAL A 85 -2.79 7.15 18.17
CA VAL A 85 -3.26 5.79 18.44
C VAL A 85 -4.76 5.72 18.16
N ILE A 86 -5.16 4.72 17.36
CA ILE A 86 -6.56 4.41 17.07
C ILE A 86 -7.08 3.40 18.10
N ASP A 87 -6.36 2.28 18.28
CA ASP A 87 -6.81 1.17 19.13
C ASP A 87 -5.66 0.22 19.52
N GLU A 88 -5.91 -0.67 20.47
CA GLU A 88 -5.05 -1.81 20.80
C GLU A 88 -5.60 -3.09 20.15
N LEU A 89 -4.72 -3.87 19.51
CA LEU A 89 -5.10 -5.14 18.90
C LEU A 89 -5.28 -6.22 19.96
N ASP A 90 -6.39 -6.95 19.87
CA ASP A 90 -6.83 -7.96 20.84
C ASP A 90 -6.23 -9.36 20.62
N PHE A 91 -5.41 -9.51 19.58
CA PHE A 91 -4.68 -10.74 19.27
C PHE A 91 -3.17 -10.56 19.45
N SER A 92 -2.45 -11.67 19.64
CA SER A 92 -0.99 -11.66 19.72
C SER A 92 -0.40 -11.33 18.35
N VAL A 93 -0.17 -10.04 18.14
CA VAL A 93 0.40 -9.43 16.92
C VAL A 93 1.90 -9.59 16.80
N SER A 94 2.48 -10.61 17.45
CA SER A 94 3.92 -10.81 17.59
C SER A 94 4.66 -10.45 16.30
N LEU A 95 4.05 -10.73 15.14
CA LEU A 95 4.48 -10.32 13.81
C LEU A 95 3.27 -10.10 12.86
N ALA A 96 2.50 -9.02 13.01
CA ALA A 96 1.51 -8.63 11.99
C ALA A 96 2.23 -8.18 10.72
N MET A 97 2.33 -9.05 9.71
CA MET A 97 3.21 -8.84 8.55
C MET A 97 2.49 -8.18 7.37
N GLY A 98 1.18 -8.44 7.21
CA GLY A 98 0.33 -7.77 6.24
C GLY A 98 -0.75 -6.95 6.93
N LEU A 99 -1.08 -5.79 6.38
CA LEU A 99 -2.26 -5.00 6.71
C LEU A 99 -2.82 -4.45 5.40
N ALA A 100 -4.12 -4.60 5.19
CA ALA A 100 -4.82 -4.11 4.02
C ALA A 100 -6.14 -3.47 4.45
N ALA A 101 -6.67 -2.58 3.62
CA ALA A 101 -7.96 -1.93 3.88
C ALA A 101 -8.82 -1.91 2.61
N HIS A 102 -10.12 -2.09 2.78
CA HIS A 102 -11.10 -1.90 1.71
C HIS A 102 -12.41 -1.42 2.31
N ASP A 103 -13.02 -0.39 1.71
CA ASP A 103 -14.29 0.20 2.16
C ASP A 103 -14.35 0.55 3.67
N GLY A 104 -13.21 0.91 4.24
CA GLY A 104 -13.07 1.28 5.66
C GLY A 104 -12.94 0.10 6.63
N GLU A 105 -13.00 -1.14 6.14
CA GLU A 105 -12.65 -2.34 6.91
C GLU A 105 -11.16 -2.63 6.81
N LEU A 106 -10.57 -3.13 7.91
CA LEU A 106 -9.16 -3.49 7.99
C LEU A 106 -9.00 -5.01 8.04
N TYR A 107 -7.92 -5.50 7.42
CA TYR A 107 -7.56 -6.90 7.41
C TYR A 107 -6.08 -7.04 7.73
N GLY A 108 -5.74 -7.88 8.71
CA GLY A 108 -4.37 -8.11 9.16
C GLY A 108 -4.03 -9.58 9.17
N SER A 109 -2.79 -9.92 8.83
CA SER A 109 -2.28 -11.29 8.94
C SER A 109 -1.49 -11.47 10.23
N SER A 110 -1.53 -12.68 10.81
CA SER A 110 -0.67 -13.08 11.92
C SER A 110 0.35 -14.11 11.46
N GLN A 111 1.65 -13.79 11.53
CA GLN A 111 2.68 -14.76 11.17
C GLN A 111 2.72 -15.98 12.10
N GLN A 112 2.33 -15.80 13.36
CA GLN A 112 2.43 -16.85 14.37
C GLN A 112 1.43 -17.97 14.11
N PHE A 113 0.24 -17.61 13.64
CA PHE A 113 -0.86 -18.55 13.41
C PHE A 113 -1.14 -18.79 11.93
N SER A 114 -0.49 -18.04 11.04
CA SER A 114 -0.80 -18.02 9.60
C SER A 114 -2.28 -17.69 9.35
N ASP A 115 -2.86 -16.82 10.16
CA ASP A 115 -4.28 -16.46 10.06
C ASP A 115 -4.46 -15.10 9.40
N ILE A 116 -5.65 -14.85 8.86
CA ILE A 116 -6.10 -13.51 8.45
C ILE A 116 -7.31 -13.13 9.29
N TYR A 117 -7.24 -11.95 9.89
CA TYR A 117 -8.29 -11.37 10.72
C TYR A 117 -8.87 -10.14 10.04
N ARG A 118 -10.19 -9.97 10.15
CA ARG A 118 -10.84 -8.68 9.99
C ARG A 118 -10.76 -7.93 11.31
N ILE A 119 -10.30 -6.69 11.24
CA ILE A 119 -10.05 -5.81 12.38
C ILE A 119 -11.07 -4.69 12.35
N THR A 120 -11.79 -4.54 13.46
CA THR A 120 -12.75 -3.45 13.65
C THR A 120 -12.33 -2.66 14.88
N PRO A 121 -11.85 -1.40 14.74
CA PRO A 121 -11.43 -0.61 15.88
C PRO A 121 -12.52 -0.52 16.96
N GLY A 122 -12.14 -0.79 18.21
CA GLY A 122 -12.99 -0.81 19.40
C GLY A 122 -13.79 -2.11 19.58
N ALA A 123 -13.62 -3.11 18.73
CA ALA A 123 -14.32 -4.38 18.79
C ALA A 123 -13.35 -5.57 18.61
N PRO A 124 -13.72 -6.78 19.08
CA PRO A 124 -12.87 -7.95 18.89
C PRO A 124 -12.64 -8.28 17.41
N SER A 125 -11.42 -8.72 17.09
CA SER A 125 -11.07 -9.13 15.73
C SER A 125 -11.82 -10.40 15.32
N THR A 126 -12.24 -10.49 14.05
CA THR A 126 -12.92 -11.66 13.49
C THR A 126 -11.96 -12.49 12.64
N LEU A 127 -11.80 -13.78 12.92
CA LEU A 127 -11.02 -14.70 12.08
C LEU A 127 -11.72 -14.90 10.72
N ILE A 128 -10.98 -14.70 9.62
CA ILE A 128 -11.47 -14.84 8.23
C ILE A 128 -10.85 -16.08 7.57
N VAL A 129 -9.54 -16.27 7.74
CA VAL A 129 -8.81 -17.43 7.24
C VAL A 129 -8.05 -18.04 8.41
N GLU A 130 -8.23 -19.33 8.64
CA GLU A 130 -7.52 -20.12 9.65
C GLU A 130 -6.43 -20.97 8.99
N ASP A 131 -5.24 -21.05 9.62
CA ASP A 131 -4.11 -21.91 9.23
C ASP A 131 -3.83 -21.86 7.71
N PHE A 132 -3.47 -20.68 7.25
CA PHE A 132 -3.15 -20.45 5.86
C PHE A 132 -1.88 -21.20 5.42
N SER A 133 -1.14 -21.84 6.34
CA SER A 133 0.10 -22.59 6.09
C SER A 133 1.15 -21.81 5.29
N LEU A 134 1.09 -20.48 5.32
CA LEU A 134 1.89 -19.56 4.51
C LEU A 134 2.33 -18.37 5.37
N SER A 135 3.54 -17.88 5.13
CA SER A 135 4.08 -16.74 5.88
C SER A 135 3.77 -15.45 5.14
N VAL A 136 2.55 -14.94 5.27
CA VAL A 136 2.12 -13.70 4.59
C VAL A 136 3.06 -12.54 4.97
N SER A 137 3.72 -11.92 3.99
CA SER A 137 4.66 -10.80 4.20
C SER A 137 4.12 -9.44 3.74
N GLY A 138 3.08 -9.45 2.91
CA GLY A 138 2.40 -8.24 2.45
C GLY A 138 0.99 -8.59 1.99
N MET A 139 0.09 -7.62 2.13
CA MET A 139 -1.29 -7.72 1.66
C MET A 139 -1.74 -6.36 1.14
N ASP A 140 -2.58 -6.35 0.10
CA ASP A 140 -3.29 -5.14 -0.33
C ASP A 140 -4.54 -5.50 -1.14
N PHE A 141 -5.48 -4.57 -1.24
CA PHE A 141 -6.66 -4.71 -2.09
C PHE A 141 -6.44 -4.06 -3.46
N ASP A 142 -6.92 -4.70 -4.52
CA ASP A 142 -7.08 -4.02 -5.80
C ASP A 142 -8.34 -3.14 -5.82
N SER A 143 -8.54 -2.41 -6.93
CA SER A 143 -9.70 -1.54 -7.12
C SER A 143 -11.04 -2.28 -7.19
N ASP A 144 -11.00 -3.60 -7.43
CA ASP A 144 -12.19 -4.45 -7.53
C ASP A 144 -12.55 -5.09 -6.17
N GLY A 145 -11.76 -4.82 -5.12
CA GLY A 145 -11.97 -5.36 -3.78
C GLY A 145 -11.43 -6.78 -3.59
N THR A 146 -10.57 -7.26 -4.48
CA THR A 146 -9.87 -8.54 -4.28
C THR A 146 -8.71 -8.33 -3.33
N LEU A 147 -8.65 -9.10 -2.24
CA LEU A 147 -7.49 -9.12 -1.35
C LEU A 147 -6.38 -9.96 -1.97
N TRP A 148 -5.22 -9.36 -2.14
CA TRP A 148 -4.00 -10.01 -2.58
C TRP A 148 -3.05 -10.18 -1.40
N ALA A 149 -2.38 -11.31 -1.34
CA ALA A 149 -1.38 -11.62 -0.33
C ALA A 149 -0.14 -12.25 -0.96
N LEU A 150 1.00 -12.03 -0.34
CA LEU A 150 2.28 -12.59 -0.76
C LEU A 150 2.83 -13.53 0.31
N ASP A 151 3.09 -14.78 -0.06
CA ASP A 151 3.83 -15.71 0.80
C ASP A 151 5.31 -15.32 0.82
N GLY A 152 5.76 -14.79 1.95
CA GLY A 152 7.12 -14.34 2.19
C GLY A 152 8.08 -15.45 2.62
N ALA A 153 7.64 -16.71 2.63
CA ALA A 153 8.55 -17.82 2.88
C ALA A 153 9.67 -17.85 1.82
N LEU A 154 10.93 -17.97 2.28
CA LEU A 154 12.12 -17.91 1.41
C LEU A 154 12.07 -18.94 0.27
N SER A 155 11.40 -20.06 0.47
CA SER A 155 11.30 -21.17 -0.47
C SER A 155 10.05 -21.16 -1.37
N THR A 156 9.01 -20.40 -1.02
CA THR A 156 7.71 -20.43 -1.69
C THR A 156 7.18 -19.00 -1.82
N LYS A 157 7.55 -18.31 -2.89
CA LYS A 157 7.14 -16.92 -3.10
C LYS A 157 5.88 -16.88 -3.94
N HIS A 158 4.77 -17.22 -3.27
CA HIS A 158 3.46 -17.31 -3.90
C HIS A 158 2.78 -15.95 -3.96
N LEU A 159 2.12 -15.65 -5.08
CA LEU A 159 1.09 -14.62 -5.16
C LEU A 159 -0.28 -15.28 -5.02
N ILE A 160 -1.11 -14.74 -4.14
CA ILE A 160 -2.36 -15.39 -3.72
C ILE A 160 -3.49 -14.38 -3.69
N LYS A 161 -4.67 -14.81 -4.14
CA LYS A 161 -5.93 -14.12 -3.88
C LYS A 161 -6.62 -14.73 -2.67
N VAL A 162 -7.23 -13.89 -1.86
CA VAL A 162 -8.01 -14.27 -0.69
C VAL A 162 -9.44 -13.74 -0.85
N ASN A 163 -10.42 -14.62 -0.75
CA ASN A 163 -11.82 -14.23 -0.66
C ASN A 163 -12.15 -13.95 0.80
N VAL A 164 -12.32 -12.68 1.14
CA VAL A 164 -12.57 -12.24 2.52
C VAL A 164 -13.94 -12.62 3.07
N ASN A 165 -14.86 -13.11 2.23
CA ASN A 165 -16.21 -13.51 2.66
C ASN A 165 -16.26 -14.93 3.25
N ASP A 166 -15.46 -15.84 2.70
CA ASP A 166 -15.46 -17.27 3.06
C ASP A 166 -14.07 -17.82 3.40
N GLY A 167 -13.03 -17.00 3.29
CA GLY A 167 -11.66 -17.35 3.57
C GLY A 167 -11.00 -18.25 2.52
N SER A 168 -11.67 -18.55 1.41
CA SER A 168 -11.10 -19.37 0.34
C SER A 168 -9.99 -18.62 -0.40
N THR A 169 -9.01 -19.37 -0.91
CA THR A 169 -7.81 -18.77 -1.52
C THR A 169 -7.40 -19.43 -2.83
N GLU A 170 -6.82 -18.63 -3.72
CA GLU A 170 -6.34 -19.07 -5.03
C GLU A 170 -4.87 -18.70 -5.21
N ILE A 171 -3.99 -19.69 -5.38
CA ILE A 171 -2.59 -19.46 -5.74
C ILE A 171 -2.54 -19.06 -7.21
N VAL A 172 -2.23 -17.78 -7.48
CA VAL A 172 -2.07 -17.24 -8.83
C VAL A 172 -0.74 -17.68 -9.43
N SER A 173 0.32 -17.72 -8.62
CA SER A 173 1.64 -18.18 -9.07
C SER A 173 2.41 -18.87 -7.96
N LYS A 174 3.07 -19.98 -8.28
CA LYS A 174 3.91 -20.75 -7.34
C LYS A 174 5.37 -20.31 -7.34
N ASN A 175 5.88 -19.83 -8.46
CA ASN A 175 7.31 -19.53 -8.64
C ASN A 175 7.54 -18.18 -9.35
N GLY A 176 6.50 -17.38 -9.57
CA GLY A 176 6.62 -16.13 -10.33
C GLY A 176 7.54 -15.10 -9.69
N LEU A 177 7.87 -15.27 -8.41
CA LEU A 177 8.71 -14.37 -7.62
C LEU A 177 9.99 -15.03 -7.09
N ILE A 178 10.30 -16.27 -7.48
CA ILE A 178 11.41 -17.05 -6.87
C ILE A 178 12.81 -16.45 -7.14
N GLU A 179 12.96 -15.72 -8.25
CA GLU A 179 14.22 -15.09 -8.67
C GLU A 179 14.54 -13.80 -7.89
N HIS A 180 13.59 -13.25 -7.14
CA HIS A 180 13.76 -12.03 -6.33
C HIS A 180 14.13 -12.40 -4.89
N GLY A 181 14.55 -11.47 -4.05
CA GLY A 181 14.81 -11.68 -2.61
C GLY A 181 13.53 -11.88 -1.77
N PRO A 182 13.61 -11.86 -0.43
CA PRO A 182 12.43 -11.84 0.42
C PRO A 182 11.64 -10.54 0.19
N MET A 183 10.36 -10.66 -0.12
CA MET A 183 9.52 -9.48 -0.32
C MET A 183 9.10 -8.92 1.03
N ALA A 184 9.27 -7.62 1.19
CA ALA A 184 8.99 -6.95 2.45
C ALA A 184 7.55 -6.42 2.54
N ALA A 185 6.97 -6.07 1.40
CA ALA A 185 5.60 -5.58 1.28
C ALA A 185 5.13 -5.61 -0.18
N ILE A 186 3.81 -5.54 -0.38
CA ILE A 186 3.16 -5.28 -1.68
C ILE A 186 2.24 -4.07 -1.56
N ALA A 187 1.97 -3.38 -2.67
CA ALA A 187 0.97 -2.32 -2.74
C ALA A 187 0.41 -2.18 -4.15
N PHE A 188 -0.88 -1.91 -4.29
CA PHE A 188 -1.47 -1.39 -5.51
C PHE A 188 -1.25 0.12 -5.58
N GLY A 189 -0.57 0.55 -6.65
CA GLY A 189 -0.46 1.95 -7.00
C GLY A 189 -1.79 2.53 -7.48
N SER A 190 -1.89 3.87 -7.50
CA SER A 190 -3.01 4.60 -8.08
C SER A 190 -3.32 4.26 -9.55
N SER A 191 -2.34 3.73 -10.28
CA SER A 191 -2.47 3.25 -11.65
C SER A 191 -3.08 1.85 -11.78
N GLY A 192 -3.35 1.16 -10.66
CA GLY A 192 -3.79 -0.23 -10.62
C GLY A 192 -2.66 -1.25 -10.78
N ARG A 193 -1.40 -0.81 -10.86
CA ARG A 193 -0.23 -1.70 -10.90
C ARG A 193 0.11 -2.21 -9.50
N MET A 194 0.42 -3.50 -9.37
CA MET A 194 0.93 -4.08 -8.13
C MET A 194 2.45 -3.93 -8.06
N TRP A 195 2.93 -3.34 -6.98
CA TRP A 195 4.33 -3.13 -6.68
C TRP A 195 4.73 -4.00 -5.50
N ALA A 196 6.00 -4.40 -5.46
CA ALA A 196 6.64 -5.03 -4.31
C ALA A 196 8.04 -4.45 -4.11
N ILE A 197 8.55 -4.59 -2.89
CA ILE A 197 9.94 -4.26 -2.56
C ILE A 197 10.66 -5.52 -2.07
N ASP A 198 11.82 -5.78 -2.64
CA ASP A 198 12.79 -6.73 -2.11
C ASP A 198 13.42 -6.14 -0.84
N GLY A 199 13.23 -6.82 0.30
CA GLY A 199 13.72 -6.38 1.60
C GLY A 199 15.23 -6.50 1.80
N ASP A 200 15.93 -7.28 0.96
CA ASP A 200 17.39 -7.45 1.04
C ASP A 200 18.13 -6.50 0.11
N THR A 201 17.57 -6.23 -1.08
CA THR A 201 18.25 -5.46 -2.14
C THR A 201 17.67 -4.07 -2.38
N ASP A 202 16.58 -3.71 -1.69
CA ASP A 202 15.79 -2.50 -1.94
C ASP A 202 15.35 -2.38 -3.42
N GLU A 203 15.19 -3.50 -4.12
CA GLU A 203 14.73 -3.54 -5.51
C GLU A 203 13.22 -3.34 -5.60
N LEU A 204 12.78 -2.41 -6.47
CA LEU A 204 11.37 -2.25 -6.81
C LEU A 204 10.99 -3.28 -7.87
N ILE A 205 9.93 -4.02 -7.60
CA ILE A 205 9.43 -5.08 -8.47
C ILE A 205 8.01 -4.74 -8.89
N LEU A 206 7.73 -4.82 -10.19
CA LEU A 206 6.39 -4.75 -10.75
C LEU A 206 5.85 -6.16 -10.88
N ILE A 207 4.70 -6.44 -10.27
CA ILE A 207 4.07 -7.76 -10.30
C ILE A 207 2.93 -7.75 -11.33
N ASP A 208 2.99 -8.67 -12.28
CA ASP A 208 1.87 -8.96 -13.17
C ASP A 208 0.84 -9.81 -12.41
N THR A 209 -0.34 -9.25 -12.15
CA THR A 209 -1.39 -9.92 -11.35
C THR A 209 -2.10 -11.06 -12.07
N VAL A 210 -1.93 -11.19 -13.39
CA VAL A 210 -2.52 -12.28 -14.18
C VAL A 210 -1.66 -13.54 -14.07
N THR A 211 -0.34 -13.37 -14.13
CA THR A 211 0.65 -14.46 -14.13
C THR A 211 1.35 -14.67 -12.79
N GLY A 212 1.24 -13.69 -11.88
CA GLY A 212 1.98 -13.58 -10.64
C GLY A 212 3.49 -13.47 -10.82
N THR A 213 3.97 -13.08 -12.00
CA THR A 213 5.42 -12.92 -12.27
C THR A 213 5.90 -11.53 -11.86
N GLY A 214 7.07 -11.46 -11.24
CA GLY A 214 7.70 -10.20 -10.86
C GLY A 214 8.75 -9.77 -11.88
N GLN A 215 8.70 -8.52 -12.30
CA GLN A 215 9.73 -7.88 -13.11
C GLN A 215 10.46 -6.84 -12.26
N SER A 216 11.79 -6.98 -12.15
CA SER A 216 12.62 -5.91 -11.57
C SER A 216 12.48 -4.63 -12.39
N VAL A 217 12.17 -3.54 -11.70
CA VAL A 217 12.22 -2.17 -12.21
C VAL A 217 13.53 -1.49 -11.79
N GLY A 218 14.22 -2.06 -10.79
CA GLY A 218 15.58 -1.72 -10.37
C GLY A 218 15.66 -1.22 -8.93
N VAL A 219 16.90 -1.08 -8.45
CA VAL A 219 17.19 -0.66 -7.07
C VAL A 219 16.66 0.75 -6.79
N THR A 220 15.95 0.87 -5.67
CA THR A 220 15.47 2.16 -5.16
C THR A 220 16.54 2.86 -4.33
N THR A 221 16.49 4.18 -4.27
CA THR A 221 17.48 5.01 -3.55
C THR A 221 16.81 5.98 -2.61
N GLY A 222 17.57 6.59 -1.69
CA GLY A 222 17.06 7.67 -0.82
C GLY A 222 16.44 7.22 0.51
N TRP A 223 16.46 5.92 0.82
CA TRP A 223 15.94 5.37 2.07
C TRP A 223 16.85 5.55 3.31
N GLY A 224 18.12 5.91 3.11
CA GLY A 224 19.13 5.93 4.17
C GLY A 224 19.74 4.55 4.47
N ASN A 225 20.47 4.43 5.58
CA ASN A 225 21.28 3.24 5.91
C ASN A 225 20.62 2.28 6.91
N ASP A 226 19.40 2.57 7.37
CA ASP A 226 18.73 1.78 8.40
C ASP A 226 18.11 0.49 7.85
N ARG A 227 17.67 -0.41 8.72
CA ARG A 227 17.16 -1.73 8.32
C ARG A 227 15.76 -1.69 7.69
N SER A 228 15.47 -2.74 6.92
CA SER A 228 14.21 -3.24 6.36
C SER A 228 13.07 -2.23 6.15
N ILE A 229 12.67 -2.08 4.89
CA ILE A 229 11.45 -1.39 4.50
C ILE A 229 10.25 -2.25 4.94
N VAL A 230 9.22 -1.64 5.51
CA VAL A 230 8.00 -2.32 5.96
C VAL A 230 6.77 -1.50 5.60
N GLY A 231 5.65 -2.18 5.38
CA GLY A 231 4.34 -1.58 5.13
C GLY A 231 4.34 -0.63 3.94
N MET A 232 4.10 -1.14 2.74
CA MET A 232 4.01 -0.32 1.53
C MET A 232 2.54 -0.10 1.17
N THR A 233 2.15 1.13 0.84
CA THR A 233 0.77 1.43 0.42
C THR A 233 0.73 2.69 -0.43
N ALA A 234 -0.29 2.83 -1.28
CA ALA A 234 -0.48 4.04 -2.10
C ALA A 234 -1.58 4.93 -1.49
N VAL A 235 -1.25 6.20 -1.25
CA VAL A 235 -2.28 7.20 -0.90
C VAL A 235 -2.88 7.70 -2.21
N PRO A 236 -4.21 7.58 -2.43
CA PRO A 236 -4.85 8.16 -3.60
C PRO A 236 -4.51 9.64 -3.70
N ALA A 237 -4.09 10.10 -4.89
CA ALA A 237 -3.85 11.51 -5.11
C ALA A 237 -5.12 12.29 -4.72
N PRO A 238 -5.02 13.40 -3.96
CA PRO A 238 -6.18 14.21 -3.64
C PRO A 238 -6.84 14.59 -4.95
N SER A 239 -8.08 14.13 -5.15
CA SER A 239 -8.75 14.19 -6.45
C SER A 239 -8.53 15.56 -7.08
N SER A 240 -7.80 15.60 -8.19
CA SER A 240 -7.32 16.84 -8.83
C SER A 240 -8.48 17.78 -9.21
N LEU A 241 -9.70 17.23 -9.30
CA LEU A 241 -10.95 17.95 -9.46
C LEU A 241 -11.28 18.88 -8.29
N ALA A 242 -10.94 18.54 -7.05
CA ALA A 242 -11.11 19.43 -5.90
C ALA A 242 -10.20 20.66 -6.03
N VAL A 243 -8.95 20.46 -6.46
CA VAL A 243 -7.97 21.53 -6.67
C VAL A 243 -8.35 22.40 -7.87
N LEU A 244 -8.82 21.80 -8.97
CA LEU A 244 -9.32 22.53 -10.14
C LEU A 244 -10.60 23.30 -9.83
N GLY A 245 -11.53 22.71 -9.08
CA GLY A 245 -12.76 23.36 -8.64
C GLY A 245 -12.48 24.61 -7.80
N LEU A 246 -11.59 24.51 -6.83
CA LEU A 246 -11.14 25.65 -6.03
C LEU A 246 -10.47 26.73 -6.90
N SER A 247 -9.60 26.33 -7.82
CA SER A 247 -8.90 27.26 -8.73
C SER A 247 -9.87 28.02 -9.64
N LEU A 248 -10.91 27.35 -10.15
CA LEU A 248 -11.95 27.96 -10.96
C LEU A 248 -12.84 28.91 -10.14
N MET A 249 -13.17 28.56 -8.90
CA MET A 249 -13.91 29.46 -7.99
C MET A 249 -13.12 30.74 -7.69
N PHE A 250 -11.81 30.65 -7.45
CA PHE A 250 -10.96 31.84 -7.29
C PHE A 250 -10.85 32.68 -8.57
N ALA A 251 -10.76 32.04 -9.73
CA ALA A 251 -10.73 32.74 -11.02
C ALA A 251 -12.07 33.46 -11.32
N GLN A 252 -13.21 32.85 -11.02
CA GLN A 252 -14.53 33.48 -11.15
C GLN A 252 -14.69 34.67 -10.21
N ARG A 253 -14.23 34.56 -8.95
CA ARG A 253 -14.30 35.65 -7.96
C ARG A 253 -13.43 36.86 -8.29
N ARG A 254 -12.37 36.69 -9.09
CA ARG A 254 -11.55 37.80 -9.61
C ARG A 254 -12.18 38.52 -10.80
N ARG A 255 -13.06 37.87 -11.57
CA ARG A 255 -13.75 38.50 -12.72
C ARG A 255 -14.98 39.31 -12.32
N SER A 256 -15.50 39.11 -11.12
CA SER A 256 -16.67 39.83 -10.59
C SER A 256 -16.33 41.09 -9.79
N ARG A 257 -15.06 41.50 -9.76
CA ARG A 257 -14.59 42.77 -9.21
C ARG A 257 -14.05 43.63 -10.33
#